data_AF-A0A838VJC5-F1
#
_entry.id   AF-A0A838VJC5-F1
#
_cell.length_a   1.000
_cell.length_b   1.000
_cell.length_c   1.000
_cell.angle_alpha   90.00
_cell.angle_beta   90.00
_cell.angle_gamma   90.00
#
_symmetry.space_group_name_H-M   'P 1'
#
loop_
_entity.id
_entity.type
_entity.pdbx_description
1 polymer ?
#
loop_
_entity_poly.entity_id
_entity_poly.type
_entity_poly.pdbx_seq_one_letter_code
_entity_poly.pdbx_strand_id
1 'polypeptide(L)'
;MHSESLNLQHLEELVRSGIDITLASLNFRTLSGTDAYEYLLISECIRRTNTGMVSTGWLRRYTHIKHGGWWCAGLDPQNNWQLMEWGCFKPNNPRQDQGKSIKYEHPPSTPTRVFCLKVPLFVWQQVSERYNVTMPEIKVAADGEAKGFWQWVTENNIPVIICEGAKKAAALLTCGYA
;
A
#
# COMPACT_ATOMS: atom_id res chain seq x y z
N MET A 1 19.74 4.32 0.29
CA MET A 1 19.47 3.49 -0.90
C MET A 1 19.22 2.07 -0.39
N HIS A 2 18.01 1.81 0.12
CA HIS A 2 17.60 0.47 0.53
C HIS A 2 16.31 0.16 -0.22
N SER A 3 16.44 -0.62 -1.30
CA SER A 3 15.29 -1.39 -1.79
C SER A 3 15.05 -2.47 -0.74
N GLU A 4 14.33 -2.13 0.33
CA GLU A 4 13.94 -3.13 1.32
C GLU A 4 12.85 -3.98 0.68
N SER A 5 13.28 -5.16 0.24
CA SER A 5 12.44 -6.13 -0.44
C SER A 5 11.37 -6.68 0.49
N LEU A 6 10.25 -7.07 -0.10
CA LEU A 6 9.24 -7.86 0.57
C LEU A 6 9.85 -9.22 0.98
N ASN A 7 9.92 -9.51 2.28
CA ASN A 7 10.48 -10.77 2.75
C ASN A 7 9.58 -11.97 2.36
N LEU A 8 10.14 -13.18 2.41
CA LEU A 8 9.44 -14.40 1.97
C LEU A 8 8.14 -14.67 2.75
N GLN A 9 8.14 -14.49 4.06
CA GLN A 9 6.95 -14.73 4.89
C GLN A 9 5.78 -13.81 4.49
N HIS A 10 6.07 -12.52 4.28
CA HIS A 10 5.06 -11.56 3.86
C HIS A 10 4.60 -11.81 2.43
N LEU A 11 5.54 -12.16 1.53
CA LEU A 11 5.20 -12.52 0.15
C LEU A 11 4.28 -13.74 0.09
N GLU A 12 4.62 -14.81 0.81
CA GLU A 12 3.80 -16.01 0.91
C GLU A 12 2.40 -15.70 1.45
N GLU A 13 2.28 -14.85 2.48
CA GLU A 13 0.99 -14.43 3.01
C GLU A 13 0.12 -13.72 1.95
N LEU A 14 0.74 -12.83 1.17
CA LEU A 14 0.07 -12.06 0.13
C LEU A 14 -0.35 -12.97 -1.03
N VAL A 15 0.54 -13.83 -1.51
CA VAL A 15 0.25 -14.80 -2.59
C VAL A 15 -0.84 -15.78 -2.18
N ARG A 16 -0.83 -16.29 -0.93
CA ARG A 16 -1.91 -17.14 -0.40
C ARG A 16 -3.27 -16.43 -0.32
N SER A 17 -3.28 -15.11 -0.46
CA SER A 17 -4.50 -14.30 -0.51
C SER A 17 -4.97 -14.03 -1.95
N GLY A 18 -4.41 -14.71 -2.94
CA GLY A 18 -4.77 -14.57 -4.35
C GLY A 18 -4.14 -13.36 -5.03
N ILE A 19 -3.05 -12.81 -4.49
CA ILE A 19 -2.33 -11.67 -5.06
C ILE A 19 -1.18 -12.19 -5.93
N ASP A 20 -1.04 -11.69 -7.15
CA ASP A 20 0.08 -12.02 -8.03
C ASP A 20 1.43 -11.63 -7.40
N ILE A 21 2.46 -12.44 -7.62
CA ILE A 21 3.80 -12.27 -7.04
C ILE A 21 4.47 -10.95 -7.46
N THR A 22 4.30 -10.53 -8.72
CA THR A 22 4.85 -9.29 -9.27
C THR A 22 4.10 -8.11 -8.69
N LEU A 23 2.76 -8.18 -8.62
CA LEU A 23 1.93 -7.12 -8.05
C LEU A 23 2.17 -6.96 -6.53
N ALA A 24 2.36 -8.06 -5.81
CA ALA A 24 2.75 -8.06 -4.40
C ALA A 24 4.11 -7.37 -4.21
N SER A 25 5.12 -7.78 -4.99
CA SER A 25 6.47 -7.21 -4.91
C SER A 25 6.53 -5.73 -5.29
N LEU A 26 5.61 -5.28 -6.16
CA LEU A 26 5.54 -3.89 -6.63
C LEU A 26 4.91 -2.94 -5.58
N ASN A 27 3.96 -3.43 -4.77
CA ASN A 27 3.12 -2.58 -3.91
C ASN A 27 3.30 -2.78 -2.41
N PHE A 28 3.91 -3.89 -2.00
CA PHE A 28 4.08 -4.24 -0.59
C PHE A 28 5.58 -4.24 -0.26
N ARG A 29 5.90 -3.78 0.94
CA ARG A 29 7.27 -3.82 1.46
C ARG A 29 7.28 -4.30 2.89
N THR A 30 8.37 -4.94 3.29
CA THR A 30 8.60 -5.26 4.69
C THR A 30 9.12 -4.02 5.39
N LEU A 31 8.57 -3.70 6.55
CA LEU A 31 9.15 -2.70 7.46
C LEU A 31 9.38 -3.36 8.81
N SER A 32 10.43 -2.91 9.50
CA SER A 32 10.73 -3.31 10.88
C SER A 32 11.51 -2.21 11.59
N GLY A 33 11.82 -2.39 12.88
CA GLY A 33 12.68 -1.45 13.58
C GLY A 33 12.10 -0.04 13.68
N THR A 34 12.96 0.97 13.56
CA THR A 34 12.57 2.39 13.65
C THR A 34 11.87 2.90 12.41
N ASP A 35 12.19 2.33 11.25
CA ASP A 35 11.67 2.75 9.94
C ASP A 35 10.13 2.63 9.91
N ALA A 36 9.58 1.61 10.56
CA ALA A 36 8.12 1.47 10.68
C ALA A 36 7.42 2.70 11.31
N TYR A 37 8.10 3.43 12.22
CA TYR A 37 7.55 4.69 12.76
C TYR A 37 7.58 5.83 11.74
N GLU A 38 8.57 5.88 10.87
CA GLU A 38 8.69 6.94 9.87
C GLU A 38 7.56 6.87 8.84
N TYR A 39 7.07 5.66 8.54
CA TYR A 39 5.90 5.47 7.67
C TYR A 39 4.58 5.70 8.42
N LEU A 40 4.48 5.23 9.67
CA LEU A 40 3.21 5.29 10.38
C LEU A 40 2.97 6.64 11.05
N LEU A 41 3.98 7.28 11.63
CA LEU A 41 3.83 8.47 12.47
C LEU A 41 4.17 9.77 11.71
N ILE A 42 3.57 9.90 10.52
CA ILE A 42 3.81 11.01 9.58
C ILE A 42 3.03 12.30 9.90
N SER A 43 1.89 12.19 10.61
CA SER A 43 1.03 13.36 10.85
C SER A 43 1.71 14.43 11.71
N GLU A 44 1.63 15.69 11.30
CA GLU A 44 2.10 16.84 12.07
C GLU A 44 1.33 17.04 13.37
N CYS A 45 0.11 16.51 13.47
CA CYS A 45 -0.69 16.54 14.70
C CYS A 45 -0.17 15.59 15.79
N ILE A 46 0.82 14.73 15.47
CA ILE A 46 1.45 13.85 16.45
C ILE A 46 2.40 14.67 17.34
N ARG A 47 2.22 14.54 18.66
CA ARG A 47 3.04 15.27 19.63
C ARG A 47 4.52 14.89 19.50
N ARG A 48 5.37 15.90 19.26
CA ARG A 48 6.83 15.81 19.19
C ARG A 48 7.53 16.54 20.34
N THR A 49 8.77 16.18 20.62
CA THR A 49 9.67 16.90 21.54
C THR A 49 10.20 18.17 20.88
N ASN A 50 10.87 19.03 21.65
CA ASN A 50 11.57 20.23 21.13
C ASN A 50 12.67 19.90 20.10
N THR A 51 13.19 18.67 20.10
CA THR A 51 14.15 18.16 19.11
C THR A 51 13.49 17.56 17.87
N GLY A 52 12.16 17.64 17.74
CA GLY A 52 11.40 17.11 16.60
C GLY A 52 11.09 15.60 16.65
N MET A 53 11.58 14.88 17.67
CA MET A 53 11.32 13.45 17.83
C MET A 53 9.87 13.19 18.25
N VAL A 54 9.27 12.11 17.77
CA VAL A 54 7.96 11.66 18.25
C VAL A 54 8.03 11.39 19.76
N SER A 55 7.04 11.89 20.50
CA SER A 55 7.03 11.74 21.96
C SER A 55 6.95 10.27 22.40
N THR A 56 7.54 9.99 23.56
CA THR A 56 7.66 8.63 24.13
C THR A 56 6.31 7.93 24.31
N GLY A 57 5.23 8.67 24.58
CA GLY A 57 3.88 8.11 24.67
C GLY A 57 3.40 7.49 23.35
N TRP A 58 3.63 8.16 22.22
CA TRP A 58 3.30 7.64 20.89
C TRP A 58 4.19 6.45 20.52
N LEU A 59 5.50 6.55 20.74
CA LEU A 59 6.42 5.43 20.50
C LEU A 59 6.04 4.20 21.34
N ARG A 60 5.66 4.39 22.62
CA ARG A 60 5.22 3.30 23.49
C ARG A 60 3.91 2.67 22.99
N ARG A 61 2.94 3.46 22.57
CA ARG A 61 1.66 2.98 22.01
C ARG A 61 1.87 2.09 20.78
N TYR A 62 2.82 2.47 19.92
CA TYR A 62 3.09 1.78 18.65
C TYR A 62 4.31 0.86 18.71
N THR A 63 4.82 0.49 19.89
CA THR A 63 6.04 -0.34 20.01
C THR A 63 5.96 -1.66 19.25
N HIS A 64 4.77 -2.23 19.12
CA HIS A 64 4.53 -3.48 18.41
C HIS A 64 4.94 -3.44 16.93
N ILE A 65 4.91 -2.27 16.26
CA ILE A 65 5.24 -2.18 14.84
C ILE A 65 6.73 -2.39 14.57
N LYS A 66 7.59 -2.18 15.58
CA LYS A 66 9.02 -2.44 15.47
C LYS A 66 9.33 -3.92 15.26
N HIS A 67 8.42 -4.81 15.64
CA HIS A 67 8.58 -6.27 15.51
C HIS A 67 8.29 -6.81 14.10
N GLY A 68 8.22 -5.91 13.12
CA GLY A 68 8.06 -6.27 11.73
C GLY A 68 6.60 -6.29 11.28
N GLY A 69 6.43 -6.19 9.97
CA GLY A 69 5.16 -6.28 9.28
C GLY A 69 5.34 -5.86 7.83
N TRP A 70 4.24 -5.76 7.10
CA TRP A 70 4.26 -5.21 5.74
C TRP A 70 3.51 -3.88 5.66
N TRP A 71 3.98 -3.03 4.76
CA TRP A 71 3.40 -1.74 4.41
C TRP A 71 2.89 -1.75 2.97
N CYS A 72 1.74 -1.14 2.74
CA CYS A 72 1.20 -0.89 1.41
C CYS A 72 0.69 0.55 1.30
N ALA A 73 1.09 1.26 0.26
CA ALA A 73 0.61 2.60 -0.07
C ALA A 73 0.14 2.64 -1.53
N GLY A 74 -0.89 3.43 -1.80
CA GLY A 74 -1.41 3.66 -3.15
C GLY A 74 -0.85 4.93 -3.78
N LEU A 75 -1.12 5.09 -5.08
CA LEU A 75 -0.95 6.33 -5.81
C LEU A 75 -2.07 7.31 -5.46
N ASP A 76 -1.77 8.60 -5.51
CA ASP A 76 -2.68 9.67 -5.12
C ASP A 76 -3.49 10.21 -6.32
N PRO A 77 -4.81 9.95 -6.41
CA PRO A 77 -5.64 10.51 -7.49
C PRO A 77 -5.72 12.04 -7.47
N GLN A 78 -5.38 12.70 -6.35
CA GLN A 78 -5.42 14.15 -6.17
C GLN A 78 -4.04 14.81 -6.28
N ASN A 79 -2.97 14.02 -6.44
CA ASN A 79 -1.61 14.53 -6.56
C ASN A 79 -0.89 13.84 -7.72
N ASN A 80 -1.45 13.97 -8.93
CA ASN A 80 -0.86 13.50 -10.19
C ASN A 80 -0.37 12.03 -10.13
N TRP A 81 -1.13 11.16 -9.47
CA TRP A 81 -0.81 9.75 -9.29
C TRP A 81 0.59 9.49 -8.70
N GLN A 82 1.11 10.43 -7.90
CA GLN A 82 2.34 10.20 -7.12
C GLN A 82 2.07 9.22 -5.99
N LEU A 83 3.10 8.47 -5.56
CA LEU A 83 2.96 7.56 -4.43
C LEU A 83 2.64 8.35 -3.15
N MET A 84 1.62 7.94 -2.43
CA MET A 84 1.25 8.56 -1.16
C MET A 84 2.24 8.19 -0.04
N GLU A 85 2.50 9.15 0.85
CA GLU A 85 3.12 8.86 2.15
C GLU A 85 2.17 8.06 3.06
N TRP A 86 0.85 8.25 2.90
CA TRP A 86 -0.16 7.50 3.62
C TRP A 86 -0.26 6.05 3.11
N GLY A 87 -0.45 5.12 4.02
CA GLY A 87 -0.65 3.71 3.70
C GLY A 87 -1.18 2.90 4.88
N CYS A 88 -1.16 1.59 4.71
CA CYS A 88 -1.57 0.61 5.70
C CYS A 88 -0.38 -0.23 6.13
N PHE A 89 -0.19 -0.33 7.45
CA PHE A 89 0.75 -1.25 8.06
C PHE A 89 0.01 -2.45 8.65
N LYS A 90 0.41 -3.67 8.28
CA LYS A 90 -0.01 -4.89 8.97
C LYS A 90 1.15 -5.42 9.81
N PRO A 91 1.13 -5.25 11.14
CA PRO A 91 2.17 -5.82 12.01
C PRO A 91 2.13 -7.34 12.01
N ASN A 92 3.31 -7.95 12.18
CA ASN A 92 3.44 -9.39 12.46
C ASN A 92 2.75 -9.77 13.76
N ASN A 93 2.83 -8.87 14.75
CA ASN A 93 2.21 -9.02 16.06
C ASN A 93 1.23 -7.86 16.29
N PRO A 94 -0.06 -8.03 15.91
CA PRO A 94 -1.11 -7.06 16.17
C PRO A 94 -1.20 -6.69 17.66
N ARG A 95 -1.32 -5.39 17.98
CA ARG A 95 -1.61 -4.98 19.35
C ARG A 95 -3.06 -5.30 19.74
N GLN A 96 -3.28 -5.41 21.04
CA GLN A 96 -4.62 -5.51 21.62
C GLN A 96 -5.05 -4.13 22.14
N ASP A 97 -6.30 -3.78 21.89
CA ASP A 97 -6.93 -2.56 22.39
C ASP A 97 -8.32 -2.91 22.91
N GLN A 98 -8.52 -2.79 24.22
CA GLN A 98 -9.78 -3.15 24.89
C GLN A 98 -10.33 -4.53 24.49
N GLY A 99 -9.44 -5.53 24.39
CA GLY A 99 -9.77 -6.91 24.01
C GLY A 99 -9.99 -7.14 22.51
N LYS A 100 -9.83 -6.11 21.67
CA LYS A 100 -9.87 -6.24 20.20
C LYS A 100 -8.46 -6.21 19.62
N SER A 101 -8.19 -7.15 18.72
CA SER A 101 -6.94 -7.19 17.98
C SER A 101 -6.97 -6.18 16.83
N ILE A 102 -6.04 -5.22 16.84
CA ILE A 102 -5.88 -4.24 15.78
C ILE A 102 -4.89 -4.79 14.76
N LYS A 103 -5.44 -5.44 13.74
CA LYS A 103 -4.68 -6.14 12.69
C LYS A 103 -4.02 -5.20 11.68
N TYR A 104 -4.53 -3.99 11.55
CA TYR A 104 -4.07 -3.00 10.59
C TYR A 104 -3.96 -1.65 11.27
N GLU A 105 -2.81 -1.02 11.11
CA GLU A 105 -2.54 0.33 11.57
C GLU A 105 -2.45 1.25 10.35
N HIS A 106 -2.95 2.46 10.52
CA HIS A 106 -2.84 3.54 9.52
C HIS A 106 -2.26 4.77 10.23
N PRO A 107 -1.66 5.70 9.48
CA PRO A 107 -1.18 6.94 10.07
C PRO A 107 -2.22 7.61 10.95
N PRO A 108 -1.94 7.81 12.26
CA PRO A 108 -2.91 8.40 13.17
C PRO A 108 -3.04 9.89 12.89
N SER A 109 -4.22 10.44 13.13
CA SER A 109 -4.54 11.83 12.83
C SER A 109 -4.33 12.21 11.36
N THR A 110 -4.53 11.25 10.45
CA THR A 110 -4.52 11.46 9.00
C THR A 110 -5.82 10.90 8.41
N PRO A 111 -6.49 11.62 7.50
CA PRO A 111 -7.67 11.09 6.79
C PRO A 111 -7.35 9.78 6.07
N THR A 112 -8.32 8.87 6.03
CA THR A 112 -8.20 7.62 5.26
C THR A 112 -8.14 7.93 3.76
N ARG A 113 -7.30 7.21 3.01
CA ARG A 113 -7.15 7.35 1.56
C ARG A 113 -7.52 6.05 0.83
N VAL A 114 -7.61 6.13 -0.49
CA VAL A 114 -7.89 5.01 -1.40
C VAL A 114 -6.61 4.28 -1.81
N PHE A 115 -6.67 2.97 -2.03
CA PHE A 115 -5.55 2.19 -2.54
C PHE A 115 -5.60 2.08 -4.08
N CYS A 116 -5.14 3.11 -4.78
CA CYS A 116 -4.85 3.02 -6.22
C CYS A 116 -3.46 2.40 -6.43
N LEU A 117 -3.37 1.07 -6.46
CA LEU A 117 -2.07 0.37 -6.47
C LEU A 117 -1.35 0.51 -7.82
N LYS A 118 -0.01 0.49 -7.80
CA LYS A 118 0.79 0.33 -9.01
C LYS A 118 0.46 -0.99 -9.69
N VAL A 119 0.43 -1.02 -11.02
CA VAL A 119 0.16 -2.25 -11.77
C VAL A 119 1.32 -2.59 -12.69
N PRO A 120 1.68 -3.88 -12.84
CA PRO A 120 2.54 -4.34 -13.91
C PRO A 120 1.78 -4.33 -15.25
N LEU A 121 2.52 -4.36 -16.37
CA LEU A 121 1.94 -4.29 -17.71
C LEU A 121 0.88 -5.37 -17.96
N PHE A 122 1.13 -6.61 -17.52
CA PHE A 122 0.20 -7.72 -17.77
C PHE A 122 -1.15 -7.54 -17.06
N VAL A 123 -1.19 -6.88 -15.89
CA VAL A 123 -2.46 -6.57 -15.21
C VAL A 123 -3.25 -5.55 -16.03
N TRP A 124 -2.59 -4.52 -16.55
CA TRP A 124 -3.25 -3.56 -17.44
C TRP A 124 -3.79 -4.27 -18.69
N GLN A 125 -3.02 -5.19 -19.30
CA GLN A 125 -3.48 -6.01 -20.43
C GLN A 125 -4.75 -6.79 -20.08
N GLN A 126 -4.80 -7.46 -18.93
CA GLN A 126 -5.99 -8.17 -18.47
C GLN A 126 -7.21 -7.27 -18.29
N VAL A 127 -7.03 -6.07 -17.73
CA VAL A 127 -8.12 -5.08 -17.58
C VAL A 127 -8.60 -4.60 -18.96
N SER A 128 -7.68 -4.30 -19.87
CA SER A 128 -7.97 -3.91 -21.26
C SER A 128 -8.79 -4.98 -21.97
N GLU A 129 -8.36 -6.23 -21.91
CA GLU A 129 -9.06 -7.38 -22.52
C GLU A 129 -10.45 -7.58 -21.89
N ARG A 130 -10.55 -7.52 -20.56
CA ARG A 130 -11.82 -7.69 -19.84
C ARG A 130 -12.88 -6.69 -20.27
N TYR A 131 -12.50 -5.43 -20.41
CA TYR A 131 -13.43 -4.34 -20.70
C TYR A 131 -13.45 -3.91 -22.17
N ASN A 132 -12.66 -4.58 -23.03
CA ASN A 132 -12.52 -4.29 -24.46
C ASN A 132 -12.17 -2.81 -24.74
N VAL A 133 -11.20 -2.28 -23.99
CA VAL A 133 -10.72 -0.89 -24.12
C VAL A 133 -9.27 -0.91 -24.57
N THR A 134 -8.95 -0.24 -25.68
CA THR A 134 -7.59 -0.22 -26.24
C THR A 134 -6.59 0.42 -25.28
N MET A 135 -5.42 -0.21 -25.16
CA MET A 135 -4.30 0.31 -24.38
C MET A 135 -3.56 1.41 -25.15
N PRO A 136 -3.11 2.48 -24.47
CA PRO A 136 -2.23 3.47 -25.06
C PRO A 136 -0.81 2.92 -25.22
N GLU A 137 0.11 3.74 -25.73
CA GLU A 137 1.54 3.45 -25.60
C GLU A 137 1.94 3.53 -24.12
N ILE A 138 2.45 2.43 -23.56
CA ILE A 138 2.73 2.31 -22.13
C ILE A 138 4.23 2.40 -21.86
N LYS A 139 4.57 3.27 -20.91
CA LYS A 139 5.92 3.35 -20.35
C LYS A 139 5.99 2.51 -19.08
N VAL A 140 6.83 1.47 -19.10
CA VAL A 140 7.14 0.67 -17.92
C VAL A 140 8.34 1.30 -17.22
N ALA A 141 8.16 1.70 -15.96
CA ALA A 141 9.21 2.27 -15.13
C ALA A 141 10.21 1.20 -14.67
N ALA A 142 11.36 1.64 -14.15
CA ALA A 142 12.43 0.74 -13.70
C ALA A 142 12.03 -0.20 -12.56
N ASP A 143 11.00 0.17 -11.78
CA ASP A 143 10.43 -0.67 -10.72
C ASP A 143 9.38 -1.68 -11.24
N GLY A 144 9.08 -1.68 -12.54
CA GLY A 144 8.10 -2.56 -13.17
C GLY A 144 6.68 -2.00 -13.23
N GLU A 145 6.44 -0.78 -12.76
CA GLU A 145 5.14 -0.11 -12.86
C GLU A 145 4.85 0.30 -14.31
N ALA A 146 3.70 -0.11 -14.84
CA ALA A 146 3.13 0.44 -16.06
C ALA A 146 2.45 1.79 -15.74
N LYS A 147 3.13 2.90 -16.08
CA LYS A 147 2.71 4.26 -15.71
C LYS A 147 1.45 4.70 -16.46
N GLY A 148 0.51 5.30 -15.72
CA GLY A 148 -0.70 5.88 -16.27
C GLY A 148 -1.96 5.01 -16.16
N PHE A 149 -1.88 3.83 -15.55
CA PHE A 149 -3.03 2.90 -15.46
C PHE A 149 -4.29 3.55 -14.91
N TRP A 150 -4.22 4.17 -13.73
CA TRP A 150 -5.41 4.77 -13.11
C TRP A 150 -5.92 6.03 -13.83
N GLN A 151 -5.03 6.77 -14.49
CA GLN A 151 -5.43 7.86 -15.37
C GLN A 151 -6.25 7.30 -16.55
N TRP A 152 -5.75 6.26 -17.20
CA TRP A 152 -6.45 5.57 -18.29
C TRP A 152 -7.77 4.95 -17.85
N VAL A 153 -7.84 4.32 -16.67
CA VAL A 153 -9.08 3.81 -16.06
C VAL A 153 -10.11 4.94 -15.94
N THR A 154 -9.69 6.11 -15.45
CA THR A 154 -10.57 7.27 -15.26
C THR A 154 -11.04 7.85 -16.59
N GLU A 155 -10.11 8.08 -17.54
CA GLU A 155 -10.40 8.69 -18.85
C GLU A 155 -11.31 7.82 -19.71
N ASN A 156 -11.21 6.50 -19.58
CA ASN A 156 -12.02 5.54 -20.35
C ASN A 156 -13.27 5.06 -19.60
N ASN A 157 -13.55 5.61 -18.41
CA ASN A 157 -14.69 5.22 -17.57
C ASN A 157 -14.76 3.71 -17.30
N ILE A 158 -13.61 3.08 -17.05
CA ILE A 158 -13.55 1.65 -16.76
C ILE A 158 -14.21 1.40 -15.40
N PRO A 159 -15.08 0.38 -15.29
CA PRO A 159 -15.72 0.04 -14.01
C PRO A 159 -14.70 -0.24 -12.91
N VAL A 160 -14.84 0.45 -11.77
CA VAL A 160 -13.99 0.31 -10.58
C VAL A 160 -14.75 -0.40 -9.46
N ILE A 161 -14.16 -1.44 -8.88
CA ILE A 161 -14.70 -2.17 -7.74
C ILE A 161 -14.15 -1.60 -6.44
N ILE A 162 -15.03 -1.02 -5.64
CA ILE A 162 -14.68 -0.53 -4.30
C ILE A 162 -14.68 -1.71 -3.32
N CYS A 163 -13.57 -1.89 -2.62
CA CYS A 163 -13.43 -2.91 -1.60
C CYS A 163 -12.66 -2.41 -0.37
N GLU A 164 -12.76 -3.16 0.73
CA GLU A 164 -12.07 -2.83 1.97
C GLU A 164 -10.65 -3.40 2.01
N GLY A 165 -9.66 -2.53 1.92
CA GLY A 165 -8.27 -2.81 2.26
C GLY A 165 -7.37 -3.26 1.10
N ALA A 166 -6.06 -3.04 1.26
CA ALA A 166 -5.07 -3.21 0.21
C ALA A 166 -4.99 -4.64 -0.37
N LYS A 167 -5.14 -5.69 0.45
CA LYS A 167 -5.06 -7.08 -0.02
C LYS A 167 -6.19 -7.44 -0.98
N LYS A 168 -7.42 -6.97 -0.71
CA LYS A 168 -8.56 -7.22 -1.59
C LYS A 168 -8.40 -6.45 -2.90
N ALA A 169 -7.97 -5.19 -2.84
CA ALA A 169 -7.68 -4.39 -4.04
C ALA A 169 -6.61 -5.07 -4.92
N ALA A 170 -5.52 -5.55 -4.31
CA ALA A 170 -4.47 -6.27 -5.01
C ALA A 170 -4.95 -7.60 -5.64
N ALA A 171 -5.81 -8.35 -4.95
CA ALA A 171 -6.39 -9.58 -5.48
C ALA A 171 -7.35 -9.30 -6.65
N LEU A 172 -8.15 -8.23 -6.58
CA LEU A 172 -9.02 -7.82 -7.69
C LEU A 172 -8.21 -7.44 -8.94
N LEU A 173 -7.14 -6.66 -8.77
CA LEU A 173 -6.20 -6.33 -9.85
C LEU A 173 -5.55 -7.57 -10.45
N THR A 174 -5.19 -8.56 -9.62
CA THR A 174 -4.67 -9.86 -10.08
C THR A 174 -5.65 -10.60 -10.98
N CYS A 175 -6.95 -10.39 -10.80
CA CYS A 175 -8.00 -10.99 -11.62
C CYS A 175 -8.44 -10.11 -12.82
N GLY A 176 -7.72 -9.02 -13.09
CA GLY A 176 -8.01 -8.09 -14.17
C GLY A 176 -9.23 -7.20 -13.91
N TYR A 177 -9.54 -6.88 -12.65
CA TYR A 177 -10.52 -5.85 -12.29
C TYR A 177 -9.80 -4.58 -11.83
N ALA A 178 -10.36 -3.41 -12.15
CA ALA A 178 -9.94 -2.12 -11.59
C ALA A 178 -10.70 -1.82 -10.30
#